data_AF-A0A259K1E5-F1
#
_entry.id   AF-A0A259K1E5-F1
#
_cell.length_a   1.000
_cell.length_b   1.000
_cell.length_c   1.000
_cell.angle_alpha   90.00
_cell.angle_beta   90.00
_cell.angle_gamma   90.00
#
_symmetry.space_group_name_H-M   'P 1'
#
loop_
_entity.id
_entity.type
_entity.pdbx_description
1 polymer ?
#
loop_
_entity_poly.entity_id
_entity_poly.type
_entity_poly.pdbx_seq_one_letter_code
_entity_poly.pdbx_strand_id
1 'polypeptide(L)' 'LVVVPLAQSDEKRQRAAYPGLDLAVDHRRVEDIAPDSAPGWLADALKPAD' A
#
# COMPACT_ATOMS: atom_id res chain seq x y z
N LEU A 1 -1.88 7.19 1.19
CA LEU A 1 -0.55 6.66 1.57
C LEU A 1 -0.78 5.27 2.15
N VAL A 2 0.08 4.31 1.82
CA VAL A 2 0.00 2.94 2.35
C VAL A 2 1.39 2.46 2.75
N VAL A 3 1.46 1.62 3.78
CA VAL A 3 2.69 0.95 4.17
C VAL A 3 2.81 -0.35 3.38
N VAL A 4 3.98 -0.59 2.78
CA VAL A 4 4.26 -1.78 1.99
C VAL A 4 5.62 -2.38 2.39
N PRO A 5 5.85 -3.68 2.14
CA PRO A 5 7.19 -4.24 2.22
C PRO A 5 8.15 -3.45 1.33
N LEU A 6 9.36 -3.15 1.81
CA LEU A 6 10.33 -2.32 1.10
C LEU A 6 10.66 -2.88 -0.29
N ALA A 7 10.74 -4.21 -0.42
CA ALA A 7 10.96 -4.91 -1.68
C ALA A 7 9.81 -4.74 -2.71
N GLN A 8 8.63 -4.29 -2.28
CA GLN A 8 7.45 -4.05 -3.13
C GLN A 8 7.19 -2.55 -3.36
N SER A 9 8.03 -1.69 -2.80
CA SER A 9 7.95 -0.24 -2.93
C SER A 9 8.15 0.20 -4.38
N ASP A 10 7.36 1.19 -4.83
CA ASP A 10 7.64 1.90 -6.09
C ASP A 10 8.41 3.18 -5.77
N GLU A 11 9.69 3.25 -6.14
CA GLU A 11 10.56 4.42 -5.85
C GLU A 11 9.96 5.75 -6.30
N LYS A 12 9.15 5.79 -7.37
CA LYS A 12 8.50 7.03 -7.85
C LYS A 12 7.35 7.48 -6.95
N ARG A 13 6.79 6.56 -6.16
CA ARG A 13 5.66 6.79 -5.27
C ARG A 13 6.05 6.72 -3.79
N GLN A 14 7.24 6.22 -3.49
CA GLN A 14 7.82 6.16 -2.16
C GLN A 14 7.97 7.56 -1.57
N ARG A 15 7.37 7.76 -0.39
CA ARG A 15 7.48 8.99 0.41
C ARG A 15 8.50 8.85 1.51
N ALA A 16 8.66 7.64 2.04
CA ALA A 16 9.67 7.32 3.03
C ALA A 16 10.04 5.83 2.94
N ALA A 17 11.32 5.52 3.11
CA ALA A 17 11.81 4.16 3.32
C ALA A 17 12.25 4.00 4.78
N TYR A 18 11.97 2.84 5.35
CA TYR A 18 12.41 2.43 6.68
C TYR A 18 13.20 1.12 6.58
N PRO A 19 14.46 1.15 6.10
CA PRO A 19 15.25 -0.07 5.86
C PRO A 19 15.43 -0.94 7.10
N GLY A 20 15.51 -0.32 8.30
CA GLY A 20 15.60 -1.07 9.56
C GLY A 20 14.35 -1.88 9.93
N LEU A 21 13.23 -1.65 9.24
CA LEU A 21 11.96 -2.37 9.42
C LEU A 21 11.55 -3.17 8.18
N ASP A 22 12.31 -3.11 7.08
CA ASP A 22 11.94 -3.66 5.78
C ASP A 22 10.59 -3.13 5.24
N LEU A 23 10.29 -1.86 5.52
CA LEU A 23 9.04 -1.21 5.12
C LEU A 23 9.27 0.09 4.35
N ALA A 24 8.28 0.47 3.54
CA ALA A 24 8.19 1.76 2.88
C ALA A 24 6.77 2.34 2.99
N VAL A 25 6.66 3.66 2.88
CA VAL A 25 5.38 4.38 2.77
C VAL A 25 5.24 4.90 1.35
N ASP A 26 4.25 4.38 0.63
CA ASP A 26 3.98 4.72 -0.77
C ASP A 26 2.72 5.57 -0.94
N HIS A 27 2.75 6.46 -1.93
CA HIS A 27 1.58 7.18 -2.42
C HIS A 27 0.92 6.46 -3.61
N ARG A 28 0.17 5.38 -3.32
CA ARG A 28 -0.55 4.59 -4.33
C ARG A 28 -1.95 5.17 -4.64
N ARG A 29 -2.43 4.88 -5.85
CA ARG A 29 -3.84 5.06 -6.20
C ARG A 29 -4.68 4.01 -5.48
N VAL A 30 -5.94 4.34 -5.21
CA VAL A 30 -6.85 3.40 -4.54
C VAL A 30 -7.08 2.17 -5.43
N GLU A 31 -7.24 2.36 -6.74
CA GLU A 31 -7.40 1.24 -7.69
C GLU A 31 -6.20 0.28 -7.76
N ASP A 32 -5.01 0.73 -7.35
CA ASP A 32 -3.77 -0.07 -7.37
C ASP A 32 -3.54 -0.84 -6.05
N ILE A 33 -4.41 -0.68 -5.04
CA ILE A 33 -4.27 -1.35 -3.74
C ILE A 33 -5.07 -2.67 -3.78
N ALA A 34 -4.35 -3.80 -3.70
CA ALA A 34 -4.99 -5.11 -3.60
C ALA A 34 -5.85 -5.20 -2.33
N PRO A 35 -7.17 -5.46 -2.41
CA PRO A 35 -8.05 -5.50 -1.23
C PRO A 35 -7.58 -6.50 -0.16
N ASP A 36 -7.04 -7.63 -0.58
CA ASP A 36 -6.53 -8.70 0.31
C ASP A 36 -5.28 -8.29 1.10
N SER A 37 -4.57 -7.24 0.67
CA SER A 37 -3.42 -6.68 1.39
C SER A 37 -3.83 -5.69 2.49
N ALA A 38 -5.09 -5.28 2.51
CA ALA A 38 -5.59 -4.28 3.44
C ALA A 38 -6.19 -4.95 4.69
N PRO A 39 -6.19 -4.25 5.84
CA PRO A 39 -6.96 -4.70 7.01
C PRO A 39 -8.44 -4.86 6.67
N GLY A 40 -9.14 -5.79 7.33
CA GLY A 40 -10.53 -6.11 7.02
C GLY A 40 -11.50 -4.91 7.02
N TRP A 41 -11.26 -3.91 7.86
CA TRP A 41 -12.07 -2.67 7.89
C TRP A 41 -11.90 -1.80 6.64
N LEU A 42 -10.82 -1.96 5.88
CA LEU A 42 -10.52 -1.22 4.66
C LEU A 42 -10.78 -2.07 3.40
N ALA A 43 -10.58 -3.39 3.48
CA ALA A 43 -10.68 -4.29 2.34
C ALA A 43 -12.01 -4.17 1.59
N ASP A 44 -13.13 -4.06 2.30
CA ASP A 44 -14.45 -3.89 1.69
C ASP A 44 -14.61 -2.56 0.94
N ALA A 45 -13.96 -1.48 1.41
CA ALA A 45 -14.01 -0.18 0.75
C ALA A 45 -13.12 -0.08 -0.49
N LEU A 46 -12.20 -1.03 -0.69
CA LEU A 46 -11.31 -1.11 -1.86
C LEU A 46 -11.91 -1.95 -3.00
N LYS A 47 -12.97 -2.72 -2.73
CA LYS A 47 -13.65 -3.51 -3.77
C LYS A 47 -14.36 -2.55 -4.75
N PRO A 48 -14.37 -2.86 -6.05
CA PRO A 48 -15.18 -2.11 -7.01
C PRO A 48 -16.66 -2.14 -6.60
N ALA A 49 -17.39 -1.07 -6.89
CA ALA A 49 -18.85 -1.09 -6.76
C ALA A 49 -19.45 -1.98 -7.87
N ASP A 50 -20.44 -2.81 -7.51
CA ASP A 50 -21.25 -3.59 -8.45
C ASP A 50 -22.12 -2.71 -9.36
#